data_AF-A0A9E3SLB5-F1
#
_entry.id   AF-A0A9E3SLB5-F1
#
_cell.length_a   1.000
_cell.length_b   1.000
_cell.length_c   1.000
_cell.angle_alpha   90.00
_cell.angle_beta   90.00
_cell.angle_gamma   90.00
#
_symmetry.space_group_name_H-M   'P 1'
#
loop_
_entity.id
_entity.type
_entity.pdbx_description
1 polymer ?
#
loop_
_entity_poly.entity_id
_entity_poly.type
_entity_poly.pdbx_seq_one_letter_code
_entity_poly.pdbx_strand_id
1 'polypeptide(L)' 'MSGEHKVSDEMLGAFVDGQVDRAEWAGIAQAVEGDAALREEVCRLRATKEMVRHAYASPPPAARRPRGR' A
#
# COMPACT_ATOMS: atom_id res chain seq x y z
N MET A 1 14.74 -8.43 -18.29
CA MET A 1 15.00 -7.00 -18.07
C MET A 1 14.54 -6.68 -16.67
N SER A 2 15.47 -6.60 -15.72
CA SER A 2 15.17 -6.13 -14.37
C SER A 2 16.32 -5.22 -14.00
N GLY A 3 16.25 -4.00 -14.52
CA GLY A 3 17.07 -2.93 -13.95
C GLY A 3 16.65 -2.81 -12.50
N GLU A 4 17.62 -2.80 -11.60
CA GLU A 4 17.42 -2.48 -10.20
C GLU A 4 16.73 -1.11 -10.11
N HIS A 5 15.41 -1.11 -10.05
CA HIS A 5 14.68 0.06 -9.59
C HIS A 5 15.08 0.24 -8.13
N LYS A 6 15.68 1.40 -7.84
CA LYS A 6 16.11 1.83 -6.50
C LYS A 6 15.01 1.72 -5.43
N VAL A 7 13.76 1.57 -5.87
CA VAL A 7 12.58 1.37 -5.04
C VAL A 7 11.94 0.05 -5.45
N SER A 8 11.82 -0.88 -4.51
CA SER A 8 11.13 -2.15 -4.72
C SER A 8 9.61 -2.00 -4.61
N ASP A 9 8.87 -2.99 -5.12
CA ASP A 9 7.40 -3.03 -5.00
C ASP A 9 6.94 -3.02 -3.54
N GLU A 10 7.67 -3.71 -2.66
CA GLU A 10 7.41 -3.72 -1.21
C GLU A 10 7.55 -2.32 -0.60
N MET A 11 8.59 -1.56 -1.00
CA MET A 11 8.79 -0.18 -0.53
C MET A 11 7.68 0.76 -1.04
N LEU A 12 7.22 0.59 -2.29
CA LEU A 12 6.09 1.36 -2.82
C LEU A 12 4.79 1.06 -2.06
N GLY A 13 4.54 -0.21 -1.76
CA GLY A 13 3.41 -0.64 -0.94
C GLY A 13 3.45 -0.01 0.46
N ALA A 14 4.58 -0.15 1.16
CA ALA A 14 4.79 0.44 2.47
C ALA A 14 4.65 1.98 2.44
N PHE A 15 5.14 2.64 1.38
CA PHE A 15 4.97 4.08 1.18
C PHE A 15 3.50 4.48 1.03
N VAL A 16 2.71 3.74 0.24
CA VAL A 16 1.26 3.94 0.10
C VAL A 16 0.50 3.64 1.39
N ASP A 17 1.01 2.71 2.19
CA ASP A 17 0.44 2.37 3.49
C ASP A 17 0.86 3.27 4.64
N GLY A 18 1.83 4.17 4.42
CA GLY A 18 2.38 5.03 5.46
C GLY A 18 3.21 4.25 6.49
N GLN A 19 3.75 3.10 6.10
CA GLN A 19 4.54 2.19 6.93
C GLN A 19 6.05 2.33 6.71
N VAL A 20 6.48 3.34 5.96
CA VAL A 20 7.89 3.72 5.83
C VAL A 20 8.29 4.69 6.94
N ASP A 21 9.55 4.64 7.36
CA ASP A 21 10.04 5.61 8.33
C ASP A 21 10.22 7.01 7.71
N ARG A 22 10.47 8.02 8.55
CA ARG A 22 10.63 9.41 8.08
C ARG A 22 11.87 9.63 7.22
N ALA A 23 12.94 8.88 7.45
CA ALA A 23 14.18 9.03 6.70
C ALA A 23 14.05 8.42 5.29
N GLU A 24 13.37 7.28 5.19
CA GLU A 24 13.09 6.56 3.94
C GLU A 24 12.02 7.27 3.11
N TRP A 25 11.02 7.88 3.76
CA TRP A 25 9.91 8.55 3.09
C TRP A 25 10.40 9.60 2.07
N ALA A 26 11.38 10.42 2.45
CA ALA A 26 11.90 11.48 1.59
C ALA A 26 12.57 10.92 0.33
N GLY A 27 13.33 9.83 0.46
CA GLY A 27 13.99 9.17 -0.68
C GLY A 27 12.98 8.55 -1.64
N ILE A 28 11.97 7.86 -1.10
CA ILE A 28 10.92 7.25 -1.92
C ILE A 28 10.06 8.32 -2.59
N ALA A 29 9.69 9.39 -1.87
CA ALA A 29 8.92 10.50 -2.42
C ALA A 29 9.67 11.18 -3.58
N GLN A 30 10.97 11.42 -3.44
CA GLN A 30 11.79 12.00 -4.50
C GLN A 30 11.90 11.07 -5.72
N ALA A 31 12.07 9.75 -5.49
CA ALA A 31 12.13 8.77 -6.57
C ALA A 31 10.80 8.70 -7.34
N VAL A 32 9.67 8.67 -6.62
CA VAL A 32 8.33 8.72 -7.21
C VAL A 32 8.15 10.01 -7.99
N GLU A 33 8.48 11.18 -7.43
CA GLU A 33 8.31 12.46 -8.13
C GLU A 33 9.11 12.53 -9.45
N GLY A 34 10.31 11.96 -9.47
CA GLY A 34 11.19 11.91 -10.63
C GLY A 34 10.85 10.86 -11.70
N ASP A 35 9.95 9.91 -11.43
CA ASP A 35 9.65 8.79 -12.33
C ASP A 35 8.14 8.67 -12.62
N ALA A 36 7.77 8.76 -13.89
CA ALA A 36 6.38 8.59 -14.33
C ALA A 36 5.82 7.18 -14.05
N ALA A 37 6.62 6.13 -14.22
CA ALA A 37 6.19 4.76 -13.99
C ALA A 37 5.93 4.50 -12.50
N LEU A 38 6.81 5.02 -11.62
CA LEU A 38 6.59 4.91 -10.17
C LEU A 38 5.35 5.70 -9.71
N ARG A 39 5.07 6.88 -10.30
CA ARG A 39 3.83 7.62 -10.02
C ARG A 39 2.59 6.84 -10.43
N GLU A 40 2.62 6.24 -11.61
CA GLU A 40 1.51 5.42 -12.08
C GLU A 40 1.27 4.22 -11.16
N GLU A 41 2.34 3.53 -10.73
CA GLU A 41 2.24 2.43 -9.77
C GLU A 41 1.65 2.89 -8.43
N VAL A 42 2.13 3.99 -7.85
CA VAL A 42 1.59 4.56 -6.61
C VAL A 42 0.10 4.88 -6.74
N CYS A 43 -0.33 5.45 -7.87
CA CYS A 43 -1.75 5.70 -8.14
C CYS A 43 -2.56 4.40 -8.20
N ARG A 44 -2.06 3.35 -8.87
CA ARG A 44 -2.71 2.03 -8.93
C ARG A 44 -2.83 1.38 -7.55
N LEU A 45 -1.78 1.42 -6.75
CA LEU A 45 -1.77 0.88 -5.39
C LEU A 45 -2.77 1.62 -4.49
N ARG A 46 -2.82 2.96 -4.55
CA ARG A 46 -3.80 3.77 -3.80
C ARG A 46 -5.24 3.44 -4.20
N ALA A 47 -5.51 3.31 -5.51
CA ALA A 47 -6.84 2.93 -5.99
C ALA A 47 -7.24 1.55 -5.45
N THR A 48 -6.31 0.59 -5.47
CA THR A 48 -6.54 -0.77 -4.94
C THR A 48 -6.84 -0.74 -3.45
N LYS A 49 -6.06 0.01 -2.68
CA LYS A 49 -6.27 0.20 -1.25
C LYS A 49 -7.66 0.75 -0.94
N GLU A 50 -8.10 1.80 -1.65
CA GLU A 50 -9.43 2.37 -1.44
C GLU A 50 -10.54 1.40 -1.85
N MET A 51 -10.38 0.66 -2.96
CA MET A 51 -11.35 -0.38 -3.35
C MET A 51 -11.52 -1.44 -2.25
N VAL A 52 -10.42 -1.95 -1.70
CA VAL A 52 -10.44 -2.93 -0.60
C VAL A 52 -11.08 -2.32 0.63
N ARG A 53 -10.67 -1.11 1.03
CA ARG A 53 -11.24 -0.40 2.17
C ARG A 53 -12.76 -0.24 2.05
N HIS A 54 -13.26 0.07 0.86
CA HIS A 54 -14.69 0.19 0.61
C HIS A 54 -15.41 -1.15 0.65
N ALA A 55 -14.85 -2.20 0.04
CA ALA A 55 -15.42 -3.54 0.06
C ALA A 55 -15.60 -4.08 1.49
N TYR A 56 -14.69 -3.71 2.40
CA TYR A 56 -14.70 -4.13 3.81
C TYR A 56 -15.19 -3.05 4.78
N ALA A 57 -15.86 -2.00 4.30
CA ALA A 57 -16.35 -0.92 5.17
C ALA A 57 -17.44 -1.38 6.16
N SER A 58 -18.19 -2.43 5.81
CA SER A 58 -19.22 -3.03 6.66
C SER A 58 -19.11 -4.56 6.62
N PRO A 59 -18.16 -5.17 7.35
CA PRO A 59 -18.03 -6.61 7.38
C PRO A 59 -19.23 -7.25 8.10
N PRO A 60 -19.64 -8.47 7.71
CA PRO A 60 -20.71 -9.17 8.41
C PRO A 60 -20.35 -9.37 9.90
N PRO A 61 -21.34 -9.36 10.81
CA PRO A 61 -21.08 -9.55 12.22
C PRO A 61 -20.37 -10.90 12.46
N ALA A 62 -19.35 -10.89 13.30
CA ALA A 62 -18.60 -12.09 13.64
C ALA A 62 -19.56 -13.16 14.17
N ALA A 63 -19.50 -14.37 13.60
CA ALA A 63 -20.29 -15.49 14.07
C ALA A 63 -19.97 -15.75 15.55
N ARG A 64 -20.97 -15.59 16.44
CA ARG A 64 -20.81 -15.92 17.86
C ARG A 64 -20.55 -17.42 17.96
N ARG A 65 -19.29 -17.80 18.23
CA ARG A 65 -19.00 -19.18 18.64
C ARG A 65 -19.79 -19.43 19.94
N PRO A 66 -20.58 -20.52 20.03
CA PRO A 66 -21.23 -20.86 21.27
C PRO A 66 -20.14 -21.04 22.33
N ARG A 67 -20.22 -20.27 23.41
CA ARG A 67 -19.37 -20.49 24.59
C ARG A 67 -19.81 -21.83 25.16
N GLY A 68 -18.93 -22.83 25.05
CA GLY A 68 -19.16 -24.16 25.58
C GLY A 68 -19.53 -24.09 27.06
N ARG A 69 -20.53 -24.89 27.43
CA ARG A 69 -21.04 -25.08 28.80
C ARG A 69 -20.21 -26.12 29.52
#